data_AF-A0A6P6G4Y4-F1
#
_entry.id   AF-A0A6P6G4Y4-F1
#
_cell.length_a   1.000
_cell.length_b   1.000
_cell.length_c   1.000
_cell.angle_alpha   90.00
_cell.angle_beta   90.00
_cell.angle_gamma   90.00
#
_symmetry.space_group_name_H-M   'P 1'
#
loop_
_entity.id
_entity.type
_entity.pdbx_description
1 polymer ?
#
loop_
_entity_poly.entity_id
_entity_poly.type
_entity_poly.pdbx_seq_one_letter_code
_entity_poly.pdbx_strand_id
1 'polypeptide(L)'
;MQHRRGPSNNLIFFFSAVIFNCLVVTMSGPVQHRLFDPHWKPATATWYGSPEGDGSDGGACGYGSLVDVRPLRARVGAVSPVLFKNGEGCGACYKVRCLDKEICSRRAVTIIVTDECPGGYCSNGKTHFDLSGAAFGRMAVAGENGQLRNRGEIPVVYRRTPCKYPGKNIAFHVNEGSTNYWLSLLVEFEDADGDVGAMHIRQVGSSE
;
A
#
# COMPACT_ATOMS: atom_id res chain seq x y z
N MET A 1 -80.23 55.53 -12.55
CA MET A 1 -79.50 56.73 -12.10
C MET A 1 -78.50 56.31 -11.04
N GLN A 2 -77.29 56.85 -11.13
CA GLN A 2 -76.07 56.47 -10.42
C GLN A 2 -76.25 56.31 -8.90
N HIS A 3 -75.61 55.31 -8.29
CA HIS A 3 -74.72 55.57 -7.14
C HIS A 3 -73.79 54.38 -6.85
N ARG A 4 -72.55 54.76 -6.53
CA ARG A 4 -71.31 54.00 -6.38
C ARG A 4 -71.39 52.82 -5.40
N ARG A 5 -70.74 51.70 -5.75
CA ARG A 5 -70.24 50.67 -4.82
C ARG A 5 -68.72 50.56 -4.99
N GLY A 6 -67.94 51.02 -4.00
CA GLY A 6 -66.67 50.38 -3.62
C GLY A 6 -66.99 49.23 -2.66
N PRO A 7 -66.19 48.16 -2.56
CA PRO A 7 -64.84 48.16 -1.95
C PRO A 7 -63.87 47.28 -2.79
N SER A 8 -62.58 47.09 -2.50
CA SER A 8 -62.06 46.28 -1.39
C SER A 8 -60.53 46.27 -1.37
N ASN A 9 -60.00 46.21 -0.15
CA ASN A 9 -58.60 46.21 0.26
C ASN A 9 -57.73 45.16 -0.46
N ASN A 10 -56.61 45.61 -1.01
CA ASN A 10 -55.45 44.76 -1.31
C ASN A 10 -54.64 44.56 -0.03
N LEU A 11 -54.86 43.44 0.67
CA LEU A 11 -54.02 43.00 1.77
C LEU A 11 -52.92 42.09 1.21
N ILE A 12 -51.73 42.66 1.01
CA ILE A 12 -50.51 41.97 0.59
C ILE A 12 -50.05 41.08 1.75
N PHE A 13 -50.21 39.76 1.61
CA PHE A 13 -49.64 38.77 2.52
C PHE A 13 -48.13 38.66 2.26
N PHE A 14 -47.31 39.27 3.12
CA PHE A 14 -45.87 39.01 3.18
C PHE A 14 -45.63 37.65 3.84
N PHE A 15 -45.43 36.60 3.03
CA PHE A 15 -44.86 35.34 3.51
C PHE A 15 -43.36 35.55 3.78
N SER A 16 -43.02 35.82 5.05
CA SER A 16 -41.62 35.80 5.51
C SER A 16 -41.11 34.36 5.52
N ALA A 17 -40.45 33.94 4.44
CA ALA A 17 -39.70 32.70 4.38
C ALA A 17 -38.47 32.81 5.30
N VAL A 18 -38.55 32.20 6.48
CA VAL A 18 -37.41 32.05 7.38
C VAL A 18 -36.47 31.00 6.77
N ILE A 19 -35.44 31.47 6.06
CA ILE A 19 -34.37 30.61 5.55
C ILE A 19 -33.52 30.17 6.74
N PHE A 20 -33.83 28.99 7.27
CA PHE A 20 -33.02 28.34 8.30
C PHE A 20 -31.69 27.92 7.65
N ASN A 21 -30.69 28.78 7.77
CA ASN A 21 -29.33 28.55 7.29
C ASN A 21 -28.72 27.40 8.12
N CYS A 22 -28.94 26.17 7.64
CA CYS A 22 -28.34 24.97 8.21
C CYS A 22 -26.86 24.98 7.83
N LEU A 23 -26.02 25.54 8.70
CA LEU A 23 -24.57 25.37 8.65
C LEU A 23 -24.28 23.87 8.84
N VAL A 24 -24.23 23.15 7.72
CA VAL A 24 -23.68 21.78 7.69
C VAL A 24 -22.18 21.94 7.89
N VAL A 25 -21.76 21.96 9.14
CA VAL A 25 -20.34 21.82 9.47
C VAL A 25 -19.97 20.39 9.10
N THR A 26 -19.32 20.20 7.95
CA THR A 26 -18.68 18.93 7.64
C THR A 26 -17.54 18.76 8.63
N MET A 27 -17.81 18.04 9.72
CA MET A 27 -16.78 17.49 10.59
C MET A 27 -16.03 16.44 9.77
N SER A 28 -15.01 16.86 9.02
CA SER A 28 -13.93 15.98 8.57
C SER A 28 -13.13 15.57 9.82
N GLY A 29 -13.69 14.62 10.58
CA GLY A 29 -12.91 13.87 11.54
C GLY A 29 -11.71 13.22 10.83
N PRO A 30 -10.59 12.98 11.53
CA PRO A 30 -9.46 12.30 10.92
C PRO A 30 -9.94 10.97 10.34
N VAL A 31 -9.72 10.75 9.04
CA VAL A 31 -9.93 9.45 8.42
C VAL A 31 -8.97 8.50 9.12
N GLN A 32 -9.49 7.75 10.07
CA GLN A 32 -8.72 6.75 10.80
C GLN A 32 -8.58 5.55 9.86
N HIS A 33 -7.64 5.65 8.91
CA HIS A 33 -7.21 4.51 8.11
C HIS A 33 -6.76 3.43 9.10
N ARG A 34 -7.57 2.37 9.25
CA ARG A 34 -7.18 1.21 10.05
C ARG A 34 -6.08 0.47 9.29
N LEU A 35 -4.83 0.90 9.47
CA LEU A 35 -3.63 0.30 8.86
C LEU A 35 -3.37 -1.13 9.32
N PHE A 36 -3.95 -1.49 10.47
CA PHE A 36 -3.99 -2.86 10.92
C PHE A 36 -5.24 -3.53 10.37
N ASP A 37 -5.09 -4.34 9.33
CA ASP A 37 -6.08 -5.36 9.01
C ASP A 37 -5.88 -6.52 9.99
N PRO A 38 -6.77 -6.70 11.00
CA PRO A 38 -6.62 -7.82 11.90
C PRO A 38 -6.84 -9.16 11.18
N HIS A 39 -7.52 -9.15 10.03
CA HIS A 39 -7.96 -10.34 9.34
C HIS A 39 -6.88 -10.87 8.40
N TRP A 40 -6.66 -12.17 8.51
CA TRP A 40 -5.83 -12.92 7.58
C TRP A 40 -6.64 -13.25 6.33
N LYS A 41 -6.06 -13.01 5.16
CA LYS A 41 -6.64 -13.32 3.85
C LYS A 41 -5.87 -14.46 3.19
N PRO A 42 -6.54 -15.36 2.46
CA PRO A 42 -5.86 -16.43 1.74
C PRO A 42 -5.08 -15.88 0.54
N ALA A 43 -3.95 -16.52 0.24
CA ALA A 43 -3.15 -16.30 -0.96
C ALA A 43 -2.32 -17.57 -1.27
N THR A 44 -1.60 -17.58 -2.39
CA THR A 44 -0.50 -18.53 -2.59
C THR A 44 0.83 -17.81 -2.62
N ALA A 45 1.92 -18.56 -2.44
CA ALA A 45 3.26 -18.03 -2.55
C ALA A 45 4.21 -18.99 -3.26
N THR A 46 5.09 -18.44 -4.08
CA THR A 46 6.31 -19.06 -4.59
C THR A 46 7.53 -18.28 -4.11
N TRP A 47 8.71 -18.61 -4.66
CA TRP A 47 9.92 -17.84 -4.44
C TRP A 47 10.79 -17.79 -5.68
N TYR A 48 11.65 -16.77 -5.73
CA TYR A 48 12.58 -16.52 -6.83
C TYR A 48 13.98 -16.09 -6.33
N GLY A 49 14.93 -16.08 -7.26
CA GLY A 49 16.32 -15.75 -7.00
C GLY A 49 17.09 -16.87 -6.29
N SER A 50 18.11 -16.50 -5.52
CA SER A 50 18.92 -17.48 -4.78
C SER A 50 18.18 -18.00 -3.54
N PRO A 51 18.37 -19.28 -3.13
CA PRO A 51 17.64 -19.88 -2.01
C PRO A 51 17.73 -19.12 -0.68
N GLU A 52 18.87 -18.48 -0.40
CA GLU A 52 19.08 -17.65 0.79
C GLU A 52 19.29 -16.16 0.43
N GLY A 53 18.92 -15.78 -0.80
CA GLY A 53 19.11 -14.43 -1.33
C GLY A 53 17.89 -13.54 -1.16
N ASP A 54 18.04 -12.36 -1.72
CA ASP A 54 17.19 -11.17 -1.71
C ASP A 54 16.21 -11.07 -2.88
N GLY A 55 16.11 -12.10 -3.72
CA GLY A 55 15.29 -12.08 -4.92
C GLY A 55 16.07 -11.46 -6.09
N SER A 56 15.81 -10.19 -6.38
CA SER A 56 16.44 -9.43 -7.47
C SER A 56 16.59 -7.96 -7.10
N ASP A 57 17.66 -7.32 -7.60
CA ASP A 57 17.88 -5.87 -7.56
C ASP A 57 17.17 -5.13 -8.71
N GLY A 58 16.69 -5.84 -9.74
CA GLY A 58 16.00 -5.29 -10.91
C GLY A 58 14.48 -5.13 -10.76
N GLY A 59 13.96 -5.05 -9.53
CA GLY A 59 12.52 -5.06 -9.27
C GLY A 59 11.77 -3.81 -9.75
N ALA A 60 10.48 -3.96 -10.07
CA ALA A 60 9.61 -2.92 -10.62
C ALA A 60 9.45 -1.66 -9.76
N CYS A 61 9.72 -1.75 -8.44
CA CYS A 61 9.67 -0.59 -7.55
C CYS A 61 10.95 0.26 -7.53
N GLY A 62 12.03 -0.17 -8.20
CA GLY A 62 13.25 0.63 -8.35
C GLY A 62 14.18 0.65 -7.12
N TYR A 63 13.94 -0.16 -6.09
CA TYR A 63 14.77 -0.18 -4.88
C TYR A 63 16.22 -0.64 -5.10
N GLY A 64 16.54 -1.28 -6.22
CA GLY A 64 17.92 -1.65 -6.56
C GLY A 64 18.56 -2.53 -5.47
N SER A 65 19.85 -2.30 -5.22
CA SER A 65 20.63 -3.00 -4.18
C SER A 65 20.12 -2.83 -2.75
N LEU A 66 19.11 -1.98 -2.49
CA LEU A 66 18.53 -1.85 -1.16
C LEU A 66 17.89 -3.15 -0.67
N VAL A 67 17.50 -4.04 -1.58
CA VAL A 67 16.86 -5.33 -1.24
C VAL A 67 17.73 -6.23 -0.36
N ASP A 68 19.06 -6.18 -0.47
CA ASP A 68 19.99 -7.02 0.31
C ASP A 68 20.51 -6.35 1.61
N VAL A 69 20.38 -5.03 1.73
CA VAL A 69 20.92 -4.30 2.89
C VAL A 69 19.85 -3.98 3.93
N ARG A 70 20.28 -3.67 5.15
CA ARG A 70 19.34 -3.24 6.20
C ARG A 70 18.71 -1.90 5.81
N PRO A 71 17.38 -1.74 5.99
CA PRO A 71 16.50 -2.58 6.81
C PRO A 71 15.72 -3.67 6.06
N LEU A 72 15.78 -3.74 4.72
CA LEU A 72 15.08 -4.76 3.92
C LEU A 72 15.70 -6.14 4.16
N ARG A 73 16.97 -6.30 3.80
CA ARG A 73 17.82 -7.48 4.04
C ARG A 73 17.12 -8.80 3.69
N ALA A 74 16.80 -8.96 2.42
CA ALA A 74 16.12 -10.12 1.84
C ALA A 74 14.75 -10.42 2.49
N ARG A 75 14.09 -9.40 3.05
CA ARG A 75 12.68 -9.48 3.49
C ARG A 75 11.79 -8.81 2.46
N VAL A 76 11.96 -9.21 1.22
CA VAL A 76 11.33 -8.60 0.06
C VAL A 76 10.60 -9.65 -0.77
N GLY A 77 9.73 -9.18 -1.67
CA GLY A 77 9.09 -10.05 -2.65
C GLY A 77 8.35 -9.26 -3.71
N ALA A 78 8.11 -9.94 -4.83
CA ALA A 78 7.18 -9.52 -5.85
C ALA A 78 5.76 -9.92 -5.45
N VAL A 79 4.77 -9.13 -5.86
CA VAL A 79 3.35 -9.45 -5.61
C VAL A 79 2.55 -9.40 -6.89
N SER A 80 1.42 -10.10 -6.91
CA SER A 80 0.52 -10.06 -8.06
C SER A 80 -0.08 -8.66 -8.29
N PRO A 81 -0.62 -8.37 -9.49
CA PRO A 81 -1.16 -7.04 -9.83
C PRO A 81 -2.23 -6.53 -8.85
N VAL A 82 -2.94 -7.45 -8.18
CA VAL A 82 -3.95 -7.14 -7.15
C VAL A 82 -3.35 -6.36 -5.97
N LEU A 83 -2.12 -6.69 -5.57
CA LEU A 83 -1.42 -6.02 -4.48
C LEU A 83 -0.42 -4.98 -4.98
N PHE A 84 0.18 -5.19 -6.15
CA PHE A 84 1.12 -4.25 -6.75
C PHE A 84 0.44 -2.95 -7.19
N LYS A 85 -0.79 -3.03 -7.71
CA LYS A 85 -1.64 -1.89 -8.06
C LYS A 85 -0.91 -0.84 -8.92
N ASN A 86 -0.27 -1.28 -10.00
CA ASN A 86 0.49 -0.41 -10.90
C ASN A 86 1.54 0.46 -10.18
N GLY A 87 2.17 -0.07 -9.13
CA GLY A 87 3.21 0.62 -8.36
C GLY A 87 2.71 1.29 -7.07
N GLU A 88 1.41 1.51 -6.89
CA GLU A 88 0.88 2.03 -5.61
C GLU A 88 1.20 1.11 -4.43
N GLY A 89 1.40 -0.18 -4.68
CA GLY A 89 1.77 -1.15 -3.65
C GLY A 89 3.25 -1.17 -3.29
N CYS A 90 4.12 -0.42 -3.99
CA CYS A 90 5.55 -0.36 -3.69
C CYS A 90 5.79 0.16 -2.27
N GLY A 91 6.73 -0.47 -1.56
CA GLY A 91 7.06 -0.13 -0.17
C GLY A 91 6.09 -0.68 0.87
N ALA A 92 4.89 -1.14 0.48
CA ALA A 92 3.90 -1.69 1.40
C ALA A 92 4.42 -2.96 2.12
N CYS A 93 4.06 -3.12 3.40
CA CYS A 93 4.45 -4.27 4.18
C CYS A 93 3.31 -5.26 4.44
N TYR A 94 3.63 -6.54 4.31
CA TYR A 94 2.71 -7.63 4.59
C TYR A 94 3.32 -8.62 5.57
N LYS A 95 2.51 -9.14 6.49
CA LYS A 95 2.82 -10.39 7.19
C LYS A 95 2.31 -11.54 6.34
N VAL A 96 3.18 -12.51 6.04
CA VAL A 96 2.85 -13.73 5.29
C VAL A 96 3.15 -14.93 6.17
N ARG A 97 2.21 -15.88 6.23
CA ARG A 97 2.32 -17.08 7.06
C ARG A 97 1.91 -18.30 6.27
N CYS A 98 2.81 -19.27 6.19
CA CYS A 98 2.52 -20.58 5.63
C CYS A 98 1.56 -21.40 6.51
N LEU A 99 0.80 -22.31 5.87
CA LEU A 99 -0.23 -23.13 6.50
C LEU A 99 0.12 -24.61 6.66
N ASP A 100 1.19 -25.11 6.05
CA ASP A 100 1.60 -26.52 6.16
C ASP A 100 2.10 -26.81 7.59
N LYS A 101 1.36 -27.65 8.31
CA LYS A 101 1.63 -27.95 9.73
C LYS A 101 2.87 -28.80 9.96
N GLU A 102 3.35 -29.51 8.94
CA GLU A 102 4.51 -30.39 9.07
C GLU A 102 5.81 -29.61 9.06
N ILE A 103 5.83 -28.48 8.33
CA ILE A 103 7.07 -27.77 8.01
C ILE A 103 7.04 -26.28 8.33
N CYS A 104 5.86 -25.66 8.42
CA CYS A 104 5.78 -24.22 8.62
C CYS A 104 5.82 -23.86 10.09
N SER A 105 6.62 -22.83 10.38
CA SER A 105 6.64 -22.24 11.71
C SER A 105 5.32 -21.55 12.02
N ARG A 106 5.06 -21.32 13.31
CA ARG A 106 3.91 -20.50 13.74
C ARG A 106 4.10 -19.00 13.45
N ARG A 107 5.30 -18.58 13.05
CA ARG A 107 5.65 -17.17 12.87
C ARG A 107 5.35 -16.74 11.44
N ALA A 108 4.79 -15.55 11.30
CA ALA A 108 4.69 -14.89 10.01
C ALA A 108 6.00 -14.15 9.71
N VAL A 109 6.42 -14.15 8.46
CA VAL A 109 7.48 -13.28 7.97
C VAL A 109 6.86 -11.94 7.58
N THR A 110 7.53 -10.83 7.88
CA THR A 110 7.18 -9.53 7.33
C THR A 110 8.01 -9.31 6.08
N ILE A 111 7.33 -9.06 4.96
CA ILE A 111 7.94 -8.71 3.68
C ILE A 111 7.59 -7.29 3.30
N ILE A 112 8.43 -6.70 2.46
CA ILE A 112 8.27 -5.40 1.83
C ILE A 112 8.08 -5.65 0.34
N VAL A 113 7.08 -5.01 -0.26
CA VAL A 113 6.84 -5.12 -1.70
C VAL A 113 7.86 -4.29 -2.45
N THR A 114 8.67 -4.96 -3.27
CA THR A 114 9.75 -4.31 -4.03
C THR A 114 9.68 -4.58 -5.52
N ASP A 115 8.70 -5.39 -5.96
CA ASP A 115 8.63 -5.88 -7.33
C ASP A 115 7.20 -6.31 -7.69
N GLU A 116 6.97 -6.52 -8.98
CA GLU A 116 5.72 -7.03 -9.54
C GLU A 116 5.92 -8.44 -10.12
N CYS A 117 4.96 -9.33 -9.86
CA CYS A 117 4.83 -10.58 -10.57
C CYS A 117 3.58 -10.51 -11.47
N PRO A 118 3.69 -10.19 -12.76
CA PRO A 118 2.50 -9.97 -13.61
C PRO A 118 1.93 -11.26 -14.25
N GLY A 119 2.73 -12.32 -14.31
CA GLY A 119 2.46 -13.54 -15.08
C GLY A 119 2.30 -14.82 -14.25
N GLY A 120 1.95 -15.92 -14.92
CA GLY A 120 1.99 -17.27 -14.34
C GLY A 120 1.12 -17.42 -13.08
N TYR A 121 1.76 -17.74 -11.96
CA TYR A 121 1.09 -17.92 -10.65
C TYR A 121 0.32 -16.68 -10.19
N CYS A 122 0.75 -15.50 -10.65
CA CYS A 122 0.21 -14.21 -10.25
C CYS A 122 -0.92 -13.69 -11.17
N SER A 123 -1.23 -14.42 -12.25
CA SER A 123 -2.27 -14.02 -13.20
C SER A 123 -3.69 -14.36 -12.73
N ASN A 124 -4.69 -13.96 -13.51
CA ASN A 124 -6.11 -14.28 -13.31
C ASN A 124 -6.72 -13.73 -12.01
N GLY A 125 -6.25 -12.58 -11.53
CA GLY A 125 -6.80 -11.92 -10.34
C GLY A 125 -6.53 -12.65 -9.03
N LYS A 126 -5.61 -13.62 -9.01
CA LYS A 126 -5.18 -14.31 -7.79
C LYS A 126 -4.33 -13.38 -6.94
N THR A 127 -4.50 -13.42 -5.62
CA THR A 127 -3.51 -12.84 -4.71
C THR A 127 -2.35 -13.81 -4.57
N HIS A 128 -1.17 -13.39 -5.00
CA HIS A 128 0.04 -14.20 -4.99
C HIS A 128 1.25 -13.40 -4.49
N PHE A 129 2.14 -14.07 -3.77
CA PHE A 129 3.42 -13.53 -3.31
C PHE A 129 4.56 -14.36 -3.90
N ASP A 130 5.37 -13.77 -4.76
CA ASP A 130 6.60 -14.41 -5.23
C ASP A 130 7.77 -13.86 -4.42
N LEU A 131 8.14 -14.57 -3.35
CA LEU A 131 9.01 -14.07 -2.30
C LEU A 131 10.50 -14.24 -2.66
N SER A 132 11.37 -13.42 -2.08
CA SER A 132 12.80 -13.76 -2.05
C SER A 132 13.02 -15.13 -1.39
N GLY A 133 14.01 -15.90 -1.87
CA GLY A 133 14.29 -17.24 -1.34
C GLY A 133 14.51 -17.26 0.18
N ALA A 134 15.19 -16.24 0.73
CA ALA A 134 15.36 -16.09 2.17
C ALA A 134 14.03 -15.83 2.90
N ALA A 135 13.16 -14.94 2.39
CA ALA A 135 11.87 -14.66 3.01
C ALA A 135 10.95 -15.88 2.99
N PHE A 136 10.93 -16.63 1.89
CA PHE A 136 10.16 -17.86 1.77
C PHE A 136 10.63 -18.93 2.76
N GLY A 137 11.94 -19.20 2.78
CA GLY A 137 12.55 -20.18 3.68
C GLY A 137 12.35 -19.86 5.17
N ARG A 138 12.33 -18.58 5.54
CA ARG A 138 12.08 -18.12 6.92
C ARG A 138 10.68 -18.41 7.46
N MET A 139 9.74 -18.83 6.60
CA MET A 139 8.43 -19.32 7.06
C MET A 139 8.51 -20.73 7.66
N ALA A 140 9.55 -21.51 7.33
CA ALA A 140 9.72 -22.88 7.82
C ALA A 140 10.14 -22.92 9.31
N VAL A 141 9.95 -24.07 9.94
CA VAL A 141 10.63 -24.40 11.20
C VAL A 141 12.15 -24.46 10.97
N ALA A 142 12.92 -24.22 12.04
CA ALA A 142 14.37 -24.15 11.93
C ALA A 142 14.96 -25.45 11.35
N GLY A 143 15.79 -25.33 10.32
CA GLY A 143 16.40 -26.46 9.61
C GLY A 143 15.64 -26.90 8.36
N GLU A 144 14.37 -26.53 8.21
CA GLU A 144 13.51 -27.00 7.11
C GLU A 144 13.34 -25.97 5.98
N ASN A 145 14.15 -24.91 5.97
CA ASN A 145 14.05 -23.83 4.97
C ASN A 145 14.11 -24.37 3.53
N GLY A 146 15.03 -25.32 3.28
CA GLY A 146 15.21 -25.96 1.98
C GLY A 146 14.01 -26.84 1.60
N GLN A 147 13.52 -27.64 2.55
CA GLN A 147 12.36 -28.49 2.31
C GLN A 147 11.10 -27.69 2.03
N LEU A 148 10.93 -26.52 2.66
CA LEU A 148 9.81 -25.65 2.36
C LEU A 148 9.93 -25.10 0.93
N ARG A 149 11.12 -24.59 0.55
CA ARG A 149 11.39 -24.12 -0.81
C ARG A 149 11.14 -25.18 -1.88
N ASN A 150 11.43 -26.45 -1.58
CA ASN A 150 11.19 -27.57 -2.48
C ASN A 150 9.70 -27.86 -2.73
N ARG A 151 8.78 -27.33 -1.91
CA ARG A 151 7.34 -27.40 -2.17
C ARG A 151 6.94 -26.52 -3.38
N GLY A 152 7.77 -25.56 -3.77
CA GLY A 152 7.50 -24.65 -4.89
C GLY A 152 6.39 -23.65 -4.55
N GLU A 153 5.17 -23.94 -4.97
CA GLU A 153 3.98 -23.14 -4.64
C GLU A 153 3.30 -23.69 -3.38
N ILE A 154 3.03 -22.82 -2.41
CA ILE A 154 2.34 -23.18 -1.16
C ILE A 154 1.15 -22.27 -0.87
N PRO A 155 0.11 -22.79 -0.19
CA PRO A 155 -0.94 -21.94 0.36
C PRO A 155 -0.41 -21.15 1.56
N VAL A 156 -0.70 -19.85 1.57
CA VAL A 156 -0.36 -18.95 2.66
C VAL A 156 -1.59 -18.15 3.09
N VAL A 157 -1.47 -17.51 4.25
CA VAL A 157 -2.32 -16.39 4.60
C VAL A 157 -1.48 -15.15 4.78
N TYR A 158 -2.04 -14.00 4.43
CA TYR A 158 -1.38 -12.73 4.57
C TYR A 158 -2.29 -11.68 5.22
N ARG A 159 -1.68 -10.61 5.72
CA ARG A 159 -2.38 -9.39 6.11
C ARG A 159 -1.46 -8.19 5.98
N ARG A 160 -2.02 -7.02 5.69
CA ARG A 160 -1.27 -5.76 5.69
C ARG A 160 -0.78 -5.46 7.12
N THR A 161 0.43 -4.94 7.24
CA THR A 161 1.02 -4.56 8.52
C THR A 161 1.78 -3.24 8.35
N PRO A 162 1.89 -2.43 9.42
CA PRO A 162 2.79 -1.29 9.37
C PRO A 162 4.23 -1.73 9.06
N CYS A 163 4.87 -1.04 8.12
CA CYS A 163 6.32 -1.05 7.93
C CYS A 163 7.02 -0.51 9.17
N LYS A 164 8.24 -0.99 9.41
CA LYS A 164 9.08 -0.61 10.55
C LYS A 164 10.53 -0.48 10.11
N TYR A 165 11.04 0.74 10.12
CA TYR A 165 12.42 1.05 9.76
C TYR A 165 13.18 1.76 10.91
N PRO A 166 13.52 1.05 12.02
CA PRO A 166 14.19 1.68 13.16
C PRO A 166 15.52 2.33 12.77
N GLY A 167 15.70 3.59 13.18
CA GLY A 167 16.92 4.35 12.89
C GLY A 167 17.04 4.85 11.45
N LYS A 168 15.97 4.76 10.66
CA LYS A 168 15.86 5.39 9.34
C LYS A 168 14.78 6.46 9.38
N ASN A 169 15.03 7.53 8.63
CA ASN A 169 14.01 8.50 8.25
C ASN A 169 13.60 8.19 6.81
N ILE A 170 12.44 8.72 6.39
CA ILE A 170 12.08 8.77 4.98
C ILE A 170 13.23 9.43 4.22
N ALA A 171 13.65 8.80 3.14
CA ALA A 171 14.67 9.30 2.24
C ALA A 171 14.11 9.45 0.83
N PHE A 172 14.74 10.34 0.06
CA PHE A 172 14.41 10.58 -1.33
C PHE A 172 15.68 10.37 -2.14
N HIS A 173 15.64 9.41 -3.05
CA HIS A 173 16.72 9.14 -3.98
C HIS A 173 16.39 9.77 -5.33
N VAL A 174 17.30 10.59 -5.85
CA VAL A 174 17.16 11.17 -7.18
C VAL A 174 17.64 10.15 -8.20
N ASN A 175 16.71 9.67 -9.03
CA ASN A 175 17.02 8.65 -10.01
C ASN A 175 17.98 9.18 -11.07
N GLU A 176 18.85 8.29 -11.57
CA GLU A 176 19.71 8.58 -12.72
C GLU A 176 18.85 9.03 -13.92
N GLY A 177 19.36 10.00 -14.69
CA GLY A 177 18.63 10.64 -15.78
C GLY A 177 17.79 11.84 -15.35
N SER A 178 17.68 12.14 -14.06
CA SER A 178 17.16 13.43 -13.59
C SER A 178 18.01 14.59 -14.11
N THR A 179 17.34 15.65 -14.54
CA THR A 179 17.93 16.89 -15.08
C THR A 179 17.26 18.11 -14.45
N ASN A 180 17.69 19.31 -14.84
CA ASN A 180 17.02 20.55 -14.43
C ASN A 180 15.59 20.71 -14.97
N TYR A 181 15.17 19.90 -15.95
CA TYR A 181 13.86 19.97 -16.59
C TYR A 181 12.99 18.74 -16.37
N TRP A 182 13.55 17.68 -15.78
CA TRP A 182 12.84 16.43 -15.48
C TRP A 182 13.38 15.83 -14.19
N LEU A 183 12.49 15.54 -13.25
CA LEU A 183 12.84 14.99 -11.96
C LEU A 183 12.14 13.65 -11.76
N SER A 184 12.91 12.63 -11.40
CA SER A 184 12.37 11.37 -10.92
C SER A 184 12.98 11.03 -9.58
N LEU A 185 12.11 10.66 -8.65
CA LEU A 185 12.47 10.35 -7.27
C LEU A 185 11.98 8.95 -6.95
N LEU A 186 12.82 8.20 -6.23
CA LEU A 186 12.39 7.06 -5.43
C LEU A 186 12.24 7.54 -3.98
N VAL A 187 11.10 7.22 -3.37
CA VAL A 187 10.92 7.41 -1.93
C VAL A 187 11.32 6.09 -1.24
N GLU A 188 12.05 6.22 -0.14
CA GLU A 188 12.60 5.10 0.59
C GLU A 188 12.25 5.20 2.08
N PHE A 189 12.07 4.05 2.72
CA PHE A 189 11.86 3.90 4.16
C PHE A 189 10.61 4.62 4.68
N GLU A 190 9.54 4.59 3.90
CA GLU A 190 8.20 5.01 4.27
C GLU A 190 7.68 4.13 5.41
N ASP A 191 7.85 4.62 6.63
CA ASP A 191 7.38 3.91 7.81
C ASP A 191 5.85 3.89 7.88
N ALA A 192 5.31 2.99 8.70
CA ALA A 192 3.86 2.77 8.81
C ALA A 192 3.21 2.25 7.52
N ASP A 193 2.57 3.10 6.72
CA ASP A 193 1.71 2.66 5.61
C ASP A 193 2.54 1.92 4.55
N GLY A 194 3.73 2.45 4.29
CA GLY A 194 4.68 1.92 3.30
C GLY A 194 4.38 2.31 1.86
N ASP A 195 3.18 2.79 1.54
CA ASP A 195 2.80 3.31 0.22
C ASP A 195 2.67 4.85 0.22
N VAL A 196 2.78 5.46 -0.95
CA VAL A 196 2.70 6.92 -1.14
C VAL A 196 1.43 7.28 -1.90
N GLY A 197 0.54 8.06 -1.29
CA GLY A 197 -0.73 8.48 -1.90
C GLY A 197 -0.62 9.69 -2.84
N ALA A 198 0.31 10.62 -2.56
CA ALA A 198 0.57 11.78 -3.39
C ALA A 198 1.96 12.37 -3.09
N MET A 199 2.58 13.00 -4.10
CA MET A 199 3.82 13.75 -3.95
C MET A 199 3.68 15.12 -4.60
N HIS A 200 4.14 16.15 -3.89
CA HIS A 200 4.18 17.52 -4.38
C HIS A 200 5.54 18.14 -4.06
N ILE A 201 6.03 19.00 -4.94
CA ILE A 201 7.25 19.77 -4.75
C ILE A 201 6.91 21.25 -4.81
N ARG A 202 7.61 22.06 -4.01
CA ARG A 202 7.54 23.52 -4.09
C ARG A 202 8.94 24.10 -3.99
N GLN A 203 9.30 24.94 -4.95
CA GLN A 203 10.56 25.66 -4.91
C GLN A 203 10.56 26.67 -3.75
N VAL A 204 11.67 26.76 -3.03
CA VAL A 204 11.84 27.75 -1.95
C VAL A 204 11.66 29.16 -2.52
N GLY A 205 10.78 29.94 -1.90
CA GLY A 205 10.46 31.31 -2.32
C GLY A 205 9.37 31.43 -3.38
N SER A 206 8.84 30.30 -3.90
CA SER A 206 7.67 30.34 -4.77
C SER A 206 6.39 30.60 -3.97
N SER A 207 5.48 31.37 -4.57
CA SER A 207 4.11 31.59 -4.07
C SER A 207 3.08 30.61 -4.66
N GLU A 208 3.52 29.75 -5.58
CA GLU A 208 2.74 28.64 -6.12
C GLU A 208 2.62 27.47 -5.12
#